data_AF-A0A6I1QHD0-F1
#
_entry.id   AF-A0A6I1QHD0-F1
#
_cell.length_a   1.000
_cell.length_b   1.000
_cell.length_c   1.000
_cell.angle_alpha   90.00
_cell.angle_beta   90.00
_cell.angle_gamma   90.00
#
_symmetry.space_group_name_H-M   'P 1'
#
loop_
_entity.id
_entity.type
_entity.pdbx_description
1 polymer ?
#
loop_
_entity_poly.entity_id
_entity_poly.type
_entity_poly.pdbx_seq_one_letter_code
_entity_poly.pdbx_strand_id
1 'polypeptide(L)'
;MSNTLSIPKKKLINFSSLEELIADLFTSELDRKNEKKKPLKLTNSHIKALVDMPISAKLTSEQRQSLSKLLIESDVELKVLVSLMVASAKCRHSEVRKEILGFAIHTVNNITFLNPMEDANIFLLRDISEGNSGYLARLINQLRNRFEKYQGKNLKPAQKRHLESNILAIAHIWAFENGKADIDKTLDSFSRLLITLRPDEAEKSVNIEVDTLAATSMVYFLASQTTSTLLKDFSLILSFFKAKQDVAQSESSRSKRESLDLQENYKKLETQTDILKAESFKKDELIKQLADEILSLKEQQVESHQSIAAQKVHLKDDTSKAKAKALNFLEEEVLPNLENSYKALDRENPKLHVALHNLDVMIERVEEELKWFRK
;
A
#
# COMPACT_ATOMS: atom_id res chain seq x y z
N MET A 1 28.66 -31.44 69.13
CA MET A 1 28.07 -31.75 67.81
C MET A 1 26.69 -32.33 68.11
N SER A 2 25.56 -31.79 67.68
CA SER A 2 25.24 -31.22 66.38
C SER A 2 24.13 -30.18 66.52
N ASN A 3 24.36 -28.97 66.00
CA ASN A 3 23.31 -27.97 65.78
C ASN A 3 22.51 -28.40 64.54
N THR A 4 21.33 -28.98 64.74
CA THR A 4 20.32 -29.08 63.70
C THR A 4 19.79 -27.69 63.39
N LEU A 5 20.35 -27.07 62.35
CA LEU A 5 19.78 -25.93 61.65
C LEU A 5 18.39 -26.31 61.15
N SER A 6 17.37 -25.90 61.90
CA SER A 6 15.98 -25.96 61.48
C SER A 6 15.78 -25.05 60.27
N ILE A 7 15.80 -25.63 59.08
CA ILE A 7 15.37 -24.97 57.84
C ILE A 7 13.91 -24.56 58.04
N PRO A 8 13.54 -23.27 57.91
CA PRO A 8 12.14 -22.86 58.07
C PRO A 8 11.32 -23.50 56.94
N LYS A 9 10.39 -24.39 57.30
CA LYS A 9 9.42 -24.99 56.38
C LYS A 9 8.67 -23.86 55.67
N LYS A 10 8.80 -23.76 54.34
CA LYS A 10 7.91 -22.92 53.51
C LYS A 10 6.48 -23.36 53.79
N LYS A 11 5.69 -22.54 54.48
CA LYS A 11 4.24 -22.74 54.59
C LYS A 11 3.67 -22.74 53.18
N LEU A 12 3.10 -23.87 52.77
CA LEU A 12 2.27 -23.93 51.57
C LEU A 12 0.95 -23.26 51.97
N ILE A 13 0.86 -21.94 51.76
CA ILE A 13 -0.37 -21.20 52.06
C ILE A 13 -1.31 -21.41 50.88
N ASN A 14 -2.43 -22.09 51.13
CA ASN A 14 -3.53 -22.23 50.19
C ASN A 14 -4.61 -21.23 50.62
N PHE A 15 -5.00 -20.32 49.72
CA PHE A 15 -5.97 -19.29 50.03
C PHE A 15 -7.36 -19.75 49.59
N SER A 16 -8.33 -19.70 50.50
CA SER A 16 -9.70 -20.15 50.23
C SER A 16 -10.60 -19.02 49.70
N SER A 17 -10.17 -17.76 49.88
CA SER A 17 -10.88 -16.58 49.40
C SER A 17 -9.93 -15.48 48.94
N LEU A 18 -10.47 -14.52 48.17
CA LEU A 18 -9.73 -13.32 47.75
C LEU A 18 -9.40 -12.42 48.96
N GLU A 19 -10.26 -12.40 49.98
CA GLU A 19 -9.98 -11.67 51.23
C GLU A 19 -8.72 -12.20 51.91
N GLU A 20 -8.61 -13.52 52.11
CA GLU A 20 -7.45 -14.13 52.76
C GLU A 20 -6.15 -13.85 52.00
N LEU A 21 -6.20 -13.90 50.67
CA LEU A 21 -5.04 -13.62 49.82
C LEU A 21 -4.59 -12.15 49.94
N ILE A 22 -5.54 -11.21 49.87
CA ILE A 22 -5.22 -9.77 49.99
C ILE A 22 -4.78 -9.46 51.43
N ALA A 23 -5.47 -9.99 52.43
CA ALA A 23 -5.09 -9.84 53.82
C ALA A 23 -3.66 -10.33 54.03
N ASP A 24 -3.30 -11.54 53.62
CA ASP A 24 -1.94 -12.06 53.79
C ASP A 24 -0.89 -11.15 53.12
N LEU A 25 -1.13 -10.68 51.88
CA LEU A 25 -0.19 -9.81 51.18
C LEU A 25 0.09 -8.49 51.89
N PHE A 26 -0.93 -7.90 52.52
CA PHE A 26 -0.82 -6.56 53.11
C PHE A 26 -0.73 -6.58 54.64
N THR A 27 -0.92 -7.73 55.29
CA THR A 27 -0.79 -7.85 56.75
C THR A 27 0.67 -7.66 57.13
N SER A 28 0.91 -6.55 57.82
CA SER A 28 2.23 -6.04 58.16
C SER A 28 3.14 -7.07 58.85
N GLU A 29 4.25 -7.43 58.22
CA GLU A 29 5.46 -7.78 58.96
C GLU A 29 6.21 -6.49 59.28
N LEU A 30 6.55 -6.27 60.56
CA LEU A 30 7.40 -5.15 60.97
C LEU A 30 8.81 -5.36 60.37
N ASP A 31 9.26 -4.40 59.56
CA ASP A 31 10.63 -4.43 59.03
C ASP A 31 11.63 -4.32 60.19
N ARG A 32 12.35 -5.42 60.46
CA ARG A 32 13.33 -5.55 61.55
C ARG A 32 14.44 -4.48 61.52
N LYS A 33 14.59 -3.73 60.43
CA LYS A 33 15.60 -2.67 60.29
C LYS A 33 15.06 -1.24 60.46
N ASN A 34 13.77 -0.99 60.27
CA ASN A 34 13.23 0.39 60.14
C ASN A 34 11.90 0.61 60.86
N GLU A 35 11.33 -0.39 61.54
CA GLU A 35 10.00 -0.33 62.20
C GLU A 35 8.82 0.04 61.27
N LYS A 36 9.06 0.11 59.96
CA LYS A 36 8.02 0.41 58.97
C LYS A 36 7.26 -0.85 58.59
N LYS A 37 5.93 -0.75 58.55
CA LYS A 37 5.05 -1.78 57.99
C LYS A 37 5.40 -1.94 56.50
N LYS A 38 5.64 -3.17 56.06
CA LYS A 38 5.85 -3.50 54.65
C LYS A 38 4.92 -4.63 54.23
N PRO A 39 4.40 -4.61 52.99
CA PRO A 39 3.62 -5.71 52.47
C PRO A 39 4.53 -6.91 52.22
N LEU A 40 3.96 -8.11 52.25
CA LEU A 40 4.65 -9.30 51.77
C LEU A 40 4.87 -9.21 50.26
N LYS A 41 6.00 -9.78 49.81
CA LYS A 41 6.26 -9.89 48.37
C LYS A 41 5.30 -10.91 47.77
N LEU A 42 4.70 -10.55 46.63
CA LEU A 42 3.92 -11.48 45.84
C LEU A 42 4.81 -12.68 45.42
N THR A 43 4.43 -13.89 45.85
CA THR A 43 5.16 -15.13 45.56
C THR A 43 4.41 -16.00 44.56
N ASN A 44 5.08 -17.03 44.02
CA ASN A 44 4.45 -18.00 43.12
C ASN A 44 3.25 -18.75 43.76
N SER A 45 3.20 -18.91 45.09
CA SER A 45 2.05 -19.52 45.75
C SER A 45 0.82 -18.61 45.69
N HIS A 46 1.01 -17.31 45.94
CA HIS A 46 -0.05 -16.30 45.77
C HIS A 46 -0.57 -16.27 44.33
N ILE A 47 0.34 -16.28 43.35
CA ILE A 47 -0.04 -16.24 41.93
C ILE A 47 -0.84 -17.49 41.54
N LYS A 48 -0.41 -18.70 41.99
CA LYS A 48 -1.15 -19.93 41.71
C LYS A 48 -2.55 -19.90 42.31
N ALA A 49 -2.66 -19.52 43.59
CA ALA A 49 -3.95 -19.39 44.25
C ALA A 49 -4.86 -18.36 43.58
N LEU A 50 -4.30 -17.25 43.08
CA LEU A 50 -5.02 -16.22 42.34
C LEU A 50 -5.56 -16.75 40.99
N VAL A 51 -4.75 -17.52 40.28
CA VAL A 51 -5.11 -18.07 38.96
C VAL A 51 -6.25 -19.09 39.07
N ASP A 52 -6.20 -19.91 40.12
CA ASP A 52 -7.18 -20.98 40.40
C ASP A 52 -8.40 -20.51 41.23
N MET A 53 -8.50 -19.21 41.50
CA MET A 53 -9.54 -18.62 42.34
C MET A 53 -10.94 -18.80 41.71
N PRO A 54 -11.96 -19.24 42.48
CA PRO A 54 -13.32 -19.41 41.95
C PRO A 54 -14.02 -18.07 41.70
N ILE A 55 -15.00 -18.06 40.78
CA ILE A 55 -15.83 -16.88 40.43
C ILE A 55 -16.55 -16.29 41.66
N SER A 56 -16.84 -17.11 42.68
CA SER A 56 -17.49 -16.69 43.92
C SER A 56 -16.62 -15.79 44.82
N ALA A 57 -15.35 -15.56 44.48
CA ALA A 57 -14.43 -14.74 45.25
C ALA A 57 -14.69 -13.23 45.08
N LYS A 58 -15.83 -12.76 45.58
CA LYS A 58 -16.18 -11.33 45.66
C LYS A 58 -15.88 -10.76 47.03
N LEU A 59 -15.45 -9.51 47.07
CA LEU A 59 -15.27 -8.77 48.33
C LEU A 59 -16.54 -7.98 48.66
N THR A 60 -16.99 -8.07 49.90
CA THR A 60 -18.04 -7.22 50.46
C THR A 60 -17.54 -5.78 50.63
N SER A 61 -18.47 -4.82 50.77
CA SER A 61 -18.11 -3.42 50.97
C SER A 61 -17.27 -3.21 52.25
N GLU A 62 -17.58 -3.94 53.31
CA GLU A 62 -16.85 -3.88 54.58
C GLU A 62 -15.42 -4.42 54.42
N GLN A 63 -15.25 -5.58 53.76
CA GLN A 63 -13.94 -6.15 53.43
C GLN A 63 -13.10 -5.22 52.56
N ARG A 64 -13.70 -4.61 51.52
CA ARG A 64 -12.98 -3.64 50.68
C ARG A 64 -12.48 -2.45 51.49
N GLN A 65 -13.27 -1.95 52.43
CA GLN A 65 -12.89 -0.83 53.28
C GLN A 65 -11.79 -1.18 54.29
N SER A 66 -11.88 -2.34 54.95
CA SER A 66 -10.88 -2.80 55.91
C SER A 66 -9.54 -3.09 55.23
N LEU A 67 -9.56 -3.84 54.13
CA LEU A 67 -8.37 -4.20 53.37
C LEU A 67 -7.72 -2.97 52.71
N SER A 68 -8.51 -2.01 52.23
CA SER A 68 -7.98 -0.76 51.65
C SER A 68 -7.18 0.05 52.68
N LYS A 69 -7.67 0.18 53.92
CA LYS A 69 -6.94 0.88 54.99
C LYS A 69 -5.62 0.19 55.29
N LEU A 70 -5.66 -1.14 55.41
CA LEU A 70 -4.49 -1.96 55.69
C LEU A 70 -3.44 -1.91 54.57
N LEU A 71 -3.90 -1.82 53.31
CA LEU A 71 -3.04 -1.63 52.14
C LEU A 71 -2.37 -0.26 52.13
N ILE A 72 -3.13 0.82 52.33
CA ILE A 72 -2.58 2.19 52.30
C ILE A 72 -1.49 2.38 53.38
N GLU A 73 -1.61 1.70 54.51
CA GLU A 73 -0.59 1.71 55.57
C GLU A 73 0.66 0.88 55.25
N SER A 74 0.50 -0.26 54.57
CA SER A 74 1.59 -1.21 54.30
C SER A 74 2.30 -0.91 52.98
N ASP A 75 1.56 -0.79 51.89
CA ASP A 75 2.04 -0.57 50.52
C ASP A 75 1.81 0.88 50.08
N VAL A 76 2.49 1.81 50.74
CA VAL A 76 2.35 3.26 50.52
C VAL A 76 2.58 3.69 49.05
N GLU A 77 3.38 2.94 48.29
CA GLU A 77 3.65 3.21 46.87
C GLU A 77 2.73 2.41 45.93
N LEU A 78 1.85 1.55 46.45
CA LEU A 78 0.96 0.64 45.70
C LEU A 78 1.70 -0.35 44.78
N LYS A 79 2.96 -0.68 45.10
CA LYS A 79 3.81 -1.51 44.25
C LYS A 79 3.34 -2.97 44.21
N VAL A 80 2.98 -3.51 45.37
CA VAL A 80 2.45 -4.88 45.49
C VAL A 80 1.04 -4.95 44.95
N LEU A 81 0.23 -3.89 45.12
CA LEU A 81 -1.10 -3.79 44.49
C LEU A 81 -1.02 -3.87 42.95
N VAL A 82 -0.14 -3.08 42.32
CA VAL A 82 0.07 -3.18 40.86
C VAL A 82 0.57 -4.57 40.47
N SER A 83 1.48 -5.17 41.24
CA SER A 83 1.96 -6.54 40.98
C SER A 83 0.84 -7.58 41.06
N LEU A 84 -0.08 -7.43 42.02
CA LEU A 84 -1.25 -8.28 42.17
C LEU A 84 -2.22 -8.13 40.99
N MET A 85 -2.46 -6.90 40.53
CA MET A 85 -3.24 -6.63 39.32
C MET A 85 -2.59 -7.26 38.08
N VAL A 86 -1.28 -7.14 37.93
CA VAL A 86 -0.55 -7.78 36.82
C VAL A 86 -0.71 -9.30 36.86
N ALA A 87 -0.63 -9.90 38.06
CA ALA A 87 -0.85 -11.34 38.21
C ALA A 87 -2.29 -11.75 37.86
N SER A 88 -3.28 -10.89 38.13
CA SER A 88 -4.68 -11.20 37.84
C SER A 88 -5.03 -11.23 36.35
N ALA A 89 -4.16 -10.72 35.47
CA ALA A 89 -4.28 -10.91 34.03
C ALA A 89 -4.27 -12.39 33.62
N LYS A 90 -3.64 -13.25 34.43
CA LYS A 90 -3.54 -14.70 34.20
C LYS A 90 -4.68 -15.50 34.83
N CYS A 91 -5.63 -14.84 35.50
CA CYS A 91 -6.75 -15.53 36.13
C CYS A 91 -7.58 -16.31 35.12
N ARG A 92 -8.04 -17.50 35.51
CA ARG A 92 -8.94 -18.31 34.70
C ARG A 92 -10.28 -17.61 34.43
N HIS A 93 -10.73 -16.81 35.39
CA HIS A 93 -12.02 -16.12 35.36
C HIS A 93 -11.84 -14.60 35.31
N SER A 94 -12.48 -13.94 34.35
CA SER A 94 -12.41 -12.49 34.16
C SER A 94 -13.03 -11.69 35.32
N GLU A 95 -13.96 -12.30 36.02
CA GLU A 95 -14.69 -11.76 37.16
C GLU A 95 -13.77 -11.51 38.34
N VAL A 96 -12.84 -12.44 38.60
CA VAL A 96 -11.81 -12.30 39.64
C VAL A 96 -10.89 -11.13 39.30
N ARG A 97 -10.50 -11.00 38.02
CA ARG A 97 -9.69 -9.86 37.54
C ARG A 97 -10.42 -8.53 37.72
N LYS A 98 -11.71 -8.47 37.37
CA LYS A 98 -12.57 -7.29 37.57
C LYS A 98 -12.75 -6.95 39.04
N GLU A 99 -12.84 -7.95 39.92
CA GLU A 99 -12.96 -7.74 41.36
C GLU A 99 -11.67 -7.12 41.95
N ILE A 100 -10.50 -7.61 41.53
CA ILE A 100 -9.20 -7.05 41.93
C ILE A 100 -9.03 -5.62 41.40
N LEU A 101 -9.44 -5.36 40.16
CA LEU A 101 -9.48 -4.02 39.59
C LEU A 101 -10.41 -3.10 40.39
N GLY A 102 -11.61 -3.58 40.76
CA GLY A 102 -12.55 -2.89 41.62
C GLY A 102 -11.97 -2.54 43.00
N PHE A 103 -11.25 -3.48 43.61
CA PHE A 103 -10.53 -3.25 44.87
C PHE A 103 -9.41 -2.21 44.73
N ALA A 104 -8.66 -2.23 43.64
CA ALA A 104 -7.61 -1.24 43.38
C ALA A 104 -8.18 0.17 43.22
N ILE A 105 -9.30 0.32 42.49
CA ILE A 105 -9.99 1.61 42.33
C ILE A 105 -10.53 2.11 43.65
N HIS A 106 -11.16 1.24 44.44
CA HIS A 106 -11.63 1.56 45.79
C HIS A 106 -10.48 2.08 46.65
N THR A 107 -9.33 1.40 46.59
CA THR A 107 -8.14 1.79 47.34
C THR A 107 -7.61 3.15 46.90
N VAL A 108 -7.51 3.42 45.60
CA VAL A 108 -7.08 4.72 45.08
C VAL A 108 -8.06 5.84 45.48
N ASN A 109 -9.37 5.56 45.45
CA ASN A 109 -10.41 6.51 45.88
C ASN A 109 -10.33 6.85 47.37
N ASN A 110 -9.81 5.95 48.20
CA ASN A 110 -9.63 6.16 49.64
C ASN A 110 -8.34 6.94 49.98
N ILE A 111 -7.52 7.30 48.98
CA ILE A 111 -6.35 8.15 49.19
C ILE A 111 -6.81 9.61 49.30
N THR A 112 -6.73 10.15 50.51
CA THR A 112 -7.30 11.46 50.90
C THR A 112 -6.89 12.63 50.00
N PHE A 113 -5.62 12.73 49.59
CA PHE A 113 -5.19 13.85 48.74
C PHE A 113 -5.65 13.74 47.28
N LEU A 114 -5.98 12.53 46.82
CA LEU A 114 -6.52 12.31 45.48
C LEU A 114 -8.02 12.56 45.45
N ASN A 115 -8.73 12.18 46.52
CA ASN A 115 -10.17 12.33 46.65
C ASN A 115 -10.58 13.03 47.97
N PRO A 116 -10.35 14.34 48.10
CA PRO A 116 -10.54 15.06 49.36
C PRO A 116 -12.00 15.18 49.83
N MET A 117 -12.97 14.97 48.94
CA MET A 117 -14.40 15.14 49.22
C MET A 117 -15.12 13.81 49.51
N GLU A 118 -14.46 12.66 49.25
CA GLU A 118 -14.95 11.28 49.42
C GLU A 118 -16.32 10.93 48.76
N ASP A 119 -16.97 11.88 48.09
CA ASP A 119 -18.33 11.79 47.56
C ASP A 119 -18.41 11.26 46.12
N ALA A 120 -17.28 11.23 45.40
CA ALA A 120 -17.20 10.85 44.00
C ALA A 120 -16.08 9.84 43.74
N ASN A 121 -16.35 8.87 42.86
CA ASN A 121 -15.30 8.00 42.32
C ASN A 121 -14.43 8.82 41.34
N ILE A 122 -13.14 8.99 41.63
CA ILE A 122 -12.24 9.83 40.82
C ILE A 122 -12.02 9.29 39.40
N PHE A 123 -12.33 8.01 39.17
CA PHE A 123 -12.27 7.37 37.86
C PHE A 123 -13.52 7.67 37.02
N LEU A 124 -14.62 8.12 37.62
CA LEU A 124 -15.87 8.49 36.95
C LEU A 124 -15.98 10.01 36.79
N LEU A 125 -15.65 10.50 35.58
CA LEU A 125 -15.64 11.93 35.26
C LEU A 125 -17.08 12.40 34.96
N ARG A 126 -17.62 13.27 35.83
CA ARG A 126 -19.03 13.73 35.78
C ARG A 126 -19.42 14.47 34.47
N ASP A 127 -18.45 15.11 33.81
CA ASP A 127 -18.72 16.02 32.67
C ASP A 127 -18.45 15.39 31.30
N ILE A 128 -18.32 14.06 31.21
CA ILE A 128 -17.87 13.40 29.99
C ILE A 128 -18.71 12.15 29.76
N SER A 129 -19.26 12.02 28.54
CA SER A 129 -19.84 10.77 28.09
C SER A 129 -18.80 9.65 28.18
N GLU A 130 -19.19 8.55 28.79
CA GLU A 130 -18.38 7.35 28.98
C GLU A 130 -17.74 6.76 27.71
N GLY A 131 -18.22 7.12 26.50
CA GLY A 131 -17.64 6.72 25.21
C GLY A 131 -16.72 7.75 24.54
N ASN A 132 -16.31 8.81 25.25
CA ASN A 132 -15.48 9.87 24.66
C ASN A 132 -14.03 9.37 24.42
N SER A 133 -13.52 9.53 23.21
CA SER A 133 -12.16 9.16 22.80
C SER A 133 -11.04 9.85 23.60
N GLY A 134 -11.35 10.91 24.35
CA GLY A 134 -10.43 11.64 25.23
C GLY A 134 -10.55 11.32 26.72
N TYR A 135 -11.34 10.29 27.12
CA TYR A 135 -11.58 9.99 28.53
C TYR A 135 -10.29 9.70 29.31
N LEU A 136 -9.46 8.77 28.81
CA LEU A 136 -8.19 8.37 29.44
C LEU A 136 -7.24 9.57 29.63
N ALA A 137 -7.08 10.41 28.60
CA ALA A 137 -6.20 11.57 28.66
C ALA A 137 -6.65 12.57 29.75
N ARG A 138 -7.96 12.79 29.89
CA ARG A 138 -8.52 13.68 30.92
C ARG A 138 -8.40 13.08 32.32
N LEU A 139 -8.65 11.77 32.48
CA LEU A 139 -8.45 11.07 33.75
C LEU A 139 -6.98 11.19 34.21
N ILE A 140 -6.03 10.94 33.32
CA ILE A 140 -4.60 11.07 33.61
C ILE A 140 -4.25 12.50 34.01
N ASN A 141 -4.70 13.51 33.26
CA ASN A 141 -4.44 14.90 33.60
C ASN A 141 -5.05 15.30 34.95
N GLN A 142 -6.26 14.84 35.26
CA GLN A 142 -6.87 15.07 36.57
C GLN A 142 -6.02 14.47 37.69
N LEU A 143 -5.58 13.22 37.56
CA LEU A 143 -4.74 12.56 38.56
C LEU A 143 -3.39 13.27 38.72
N ARG A 144 -2.72 13.62 37.61
CA ARG A 144 -1.46 14.40 37.64
C ARG A 144 -1.63 15.74 38.34
N ASN A 145 -2.69 16.48 38.03
CA ASN A 145 -3.00 17.76 38.68
C ASN A 145 -3.18 17.61 40.21
N ARG A 146 -3.73 16.48 40.69
CA ARG A 146 -3.83 16.19 42.13
C ARG A 146 -2.46 15.94 42.74
N PHE A 147 -1.58 15.22 42.05
CA PHE A 147 -0.19 15.03 42.48
C PHE A 147 0.61 16.32 42.47
N GLU A 148 0.45 17.20 41.49
CA GLU A 148 1.11 18.50 41.45
C GLU A 148 0.71 19.40 42.63
N LYS A 149 -0.60 19.43 42.94
CA LYS A 149 -1.14 20.19 44.09
C LYS A 149 -0.78 19.58 45.44
N TYR A 150 -0.37 18.31 45.48
CA TYR A 150 0.05 17.65 46.72
C TYR A 150 1.39 18.21 47.23
N GLN A 151 1.29 19.03 48.27
CA GLN A 151 2.41 19.65 49.01
C GLN A 151 2.93 18.78 50.18
N GLY A 152 2.40 17.57 50.35
CA GLY A 152 2.49 16.85 51.62
C GLY A 152 3.91 16.47 52.06
N LYS A 153 4.18 16.66 53.36
CA LYS A 153 5.47 16.43 54.05
C LYS A 153 5.83 14.94 54.25
N ASN A 154 4.91 14.01 53.95
CA ASN A 154 5.01 12.60 54.40
C ASN A 154 5.62 11.64 53.35
N LEU A 155 5.77 12.06 52.09
CA LEU A 155 6.33 11.23 51.02
C LEU A 155 7.60 11.87 50.46
N LYS A 156 8.70 11.10 50.37
CA LYS A 156 9.90 11.57 49.67
C LYS A 156 9.59 11.73 48.17
N PRO A 157 10.28 12.64 47.45
CA PRO A 157 10.03 12.88 46.03
C PRO A 157 10.05 11.62 45.16
N ALA A 158 10.98 10.69 45.41
CA ALA A 158 11.04 9.42 44.69
C ALA A 158 9.80 8.54 44.95
N GLN A 159 9.35 8.46 46.20
CA GLN A 159 8.18 7.66 46.57
C GLN A 159 6.89 8.25 45.98
N LYS A 160 6.79 9.60 45.97
CA LYS A 160 5.70 10.31 45.30
C LYS A 160 5.62 9.96 43.81
N ARG A 161 6.77 9.94 43.11
CA ARG A 161 6.83 9.56 41.67
C ARG A 161 6.45 8.09 41.44
N HIS A 162 6.88 7.19 42.31
CA HIS A 162 6.50 5.78 42.22
C HIS A 162 5.00 5.56 42.46
N LEU A 163 4.45 6.19 43.50
CA LEU A 163 3.02 6.18 43.78
C LEU A 163 2.22 6.75 42.60
N GLU A 164 2.62 7.90 42.06
CA GLU A 164 2.01 8.51 40.88
C GLU A 164 2.02 7.55 39.68
N SER A 165 3.18 6.95 39.38
CA SER A 165 3.33 6.02 38.26
C SER A 165 2.42 4.80 38.41
N ASN A 166 2.35 4.24 39.63
CA ASN A 166 1.51 3.08 39.93
C ASN A 166 0.02 3.41 39.85
N ILE A 167 -0.42 4.58 40.33
CA ILE A 167 -1.81 5.02 40.19
C ILE A 167 -2.18 5.28 38.74
N LEU A 168 -1.29 5.90 37.97
CA LEU A 168 -1.51 6.09 36.54
C LEU A 168 -1.60 4.73 35.84
N ALA A 169 -0.79 3.74 36.19
CA ALA A 169 -0.91 2.39 35.63
C ALA A 169 -2.29 1.76 35.92
N ILE A 170 -2.80 1.91 37.15
CA ILE A 170 -4.15 1.46 37.53
C ILE A 170 -5.23 2.17 36.68
N ALA A 171 -5.08 3.48 36.45
CA ALA A 171 -6.00 4.26 35.61
C ALA A 171 -6.04 3.79 34.15
N HIS A 172 -4.89 3.43 33.57
CA HIS A 172 -4.84 2.89 32.21
C HIS A 172 -5.51 1.51 32.12
N ILE A 173 -5.22 0.60 33.07
CA ILE A 173 -5.87 -0.72 33.13
C ILE A 173 -7.39 -0.55 33.26
N TRP A 174 -7.84 0.33 34.17
CA TRP A 174 -9.26 0.58 34.37
C TRP A 174 -9.95 1.10 33.10
N ALA A 175 -9.36 2.11 32.45
CA ALA A 175 -9.93 2.69 31.26
C ALA A 175 -10.05 1.67 30.12
N PHE A 176 -9.05 0.81 29.95
CA PHE A 176 -9.07 -0.26 28.97
C PHE A 176 -10.13 -1.33 29.28
N GLU A 177 -10.14 -1.90 30.48
CA GLU A 177 -11.08 -2.98 30.88
C GLU A 177 -12.55 -2.52 30.89
N ASN A 178 -12.82 -1.21 31.02
CA ASN A 178 -14.16 -0.64 30.98
C ASN A 178 -14.53 -0.04 29.61
N GLY A 179 -13.71 -0.26 28.57
CA GLY A 179 -13.95 0.23 27.21
C GLY A 179 -13.93 1.76 27.07
N LYS A 180 -13.30 2.47 28.01
CA LYS A 180 -13.13 3.93 28.00
C LYS A 180 -11.96 4.39 27.15
N ALA A 181 -11.06 3.48 26.80
CA ALA A 181 -9.97 3.67 25.85
C ALA A 181 -9.79 2.42 25.00
N ASP A 182 -9.49 2.61 23.72
CA ASP A 182 -9.06 1.54 22.82
C ASP A 182 -7.62 1.11 23.16
N ILE A 183 -7.19 -0.01 22.58
CA ILE A 183 -5.85 -0.55 22.81
C ILE A 183 -4.77 0.44 22.37
N ASP A 184 -4.91 1.05 21.20
CA ASP A 184 -3.89 1.95 20.64
C ASP A 184 -3.66 3.18 21.53
N LYS A 185 -4.72 3.84 22.00
CA LYS A 185 -4.62 4.97 22.93
C LYS A 185 -4.09 4.53 24.29
N THR A 186 -4.49 3.34 24.77
CA THR A 186 -4.02 2.81 26.04
C THR A 186 -2.52 2.54 25.98
N LEU A 187 -2.03 1.90 24.92
CA LEU A 187 -0.62 1.59 24.71
C LEU A 187 0.20 2.87 24.50
N ASP A 188 -0.27 3.82 23.68
CA ASP A 188 0.42 5.09 23.48
C ASP A 188 0.52 5.88 24.78
N SER A 189 -0.56 5.95 25.55
CA SER A 189 -0.57 6.62 26.85
C SER A 189 0.31 5.91 27.89
N PHE A 190 0.36 4.57 27.91
CA PHE A 190 1.29 3.81 28.75
C PHE A 190 2.75 4.01 28.33
N SER A 191 3.02 4.01 27.03
CA SER A 191 4.33 4.31 26.47
C SER A 191 4.78 5.69 26.97
N ARG A 192 3.91 6.69 26.86
CA ARG A 192 4.16 8.00 27.47
C ARG A 192 4.41 7.88 28.96
N LEU A 193 3.61 7.16 29.75
CA LEU A 193 3.87 6.99 31.19
C LEU A 193 5.27 6.44 31.49
N LEU A 194 5.73 5.45 30.71
CA LEU A 194 7.06 4.84 30.86
C LEU A 194 8.19 5.73 30.33
N ILE A 195 7.90 6.58 29.32
CA ILE A 195 8.83 7.55 28.74
C ILE A 195 8.93 8.81 29.61
N THR A 196 7.82 9.35 30.14
CA THR A 196 7.71 10.60 30.95
C THR A 196 8.54 10.56 32.24
N LEU A 197 9.15 9.41 32.55
CA LEU A 197 10.25 9.29 33.52
C LEU A 197 11.58 9.91 33.02
N ARG A 198 11.56 10.46 31.79
CA ARG A 198 12.39 11.54 31.25
C ARG A 198 11.52 12.45 30.35
N PRO A 199 11.84 13.74 30.22
CA PRO A 199 11.25 14.57 29.19
C PRO A 199 11.96 14.23 27.87
N ASP A 200 11.25 13.77 26.85
CA ASP A 200 11.03 14.56 25.64
C ASP A 200 10.21 13.81 24.59
N GLU A 201 9.58 14.61 23.73
CA GLU A 201 8.94 14.31 22.45
C GLU A 201 7.55 13.64 22.40
N ALA A 202 6.68 14.32 21.66
CA ALA A 202 5.33 13.92 21.32
C ALA A 202 5.37 12.94 20.14
N GLU A 203 4.74 11.78 20.31
CA GLU A 203 4.75 10.73 19.29
C GLU A 203 3.35 10.42 18.75
N LYS A 204 3.34 9.95 17.50
CA LYS A 204 2.15 9.56 16.74
C LYS A 204 1.67 8.17 17.16
N SER A 205 0.36 8.00 17.20
CA SER A 205 -0.31 6.74 17.50
C SER A 205 -0.13 5.73 16.36
N VAL A 206 0.13 4.48 16.73
CA VAL A 206 0.17 3.32 15.82
C VAL A 206 -1.14 2.56 16.01
N ASN A 207 -1.83 2.24 14.91
CA ASN A 207 -2.92 1.27 14.94
C ASN A 207 -2.32 -0.13 14.82
N ILE A 208 -2.49 -0.96 15.85
CA ILE A 208 -2.13 -2.38 15.79
C ILE A 208 -3.43 -3.18 15.93
N GLU A 209 -3.79 -3.94 14.89
CA GLU A 209 -4.84 -4.96 15.02
C GLU A 209 -4.30 -6.09 15.91
N VAL A 210 -4.69 -6.07 17.19
CA VAL A 210 -4.33 -7.07 18.18
C VAL A 210 -5.61 -7.73 18.69
N ASP A 211 -5.63 -9.06 18.76
CA ASP A 211 -6.72 -9.78 19.43
C ASP A 211 -6.87 -9.30 20.88
N THR A 212 -8.10 -9.22 21.36
CA THR A 212 -8.51 -8.76 22.70
C THR A 212 -7.71 -9.39 23.85
N LEU A 213 -7.35 -10.68 23.75
CA LEU A 213 -6.55 -11.39 24.76
C LEU A 213 -5.08 -10.90 24.77
N ALA A 214 -4.50 -10.71 23.58
CA ALA A 214 -3.15 -10.19 23.41
C ALA A 214 -3.08 -8.70 23.81
N ALA A 215 -4.11 -7.92 23.46
CA ALA A 215 -4.28 -6.53 23.88
C ALA A 215 -4.31 -6.40 25.42
N THR A 216 -5.11 -7.23 26.10
CA THR A 216 -5.14 -7.30 27.57
C THR A 216 -3.76 -7.66 28.13
N SER A 217 -3.12 -8.69 27.59
CA SER A 217 -1.79 -9.12 28.04
C SER A 217 -0.73 -8.01 27.91
N MET A 218 -0.77 -7.23 26.82
CA MET A 218 0.14 -6.10 26.59
C MET A 218 -0.07 -4.98 27.61
N VAL A 219 -1.32 -4.59 27.90
CA VAL A 219 -1.64 -3.53 28.87
C VAL A 219 -1.12 -3.89 30.26
N TYR A 220 -1.38 -5.13 30.71
CA TYR A 220 -0.87 -5.60 32.01
C TYR A 220 0.65 -5.81 32.01
N PHE A 221 1.26 -6.19 30.89
CA PHE A 221 2.71 -6.24 30.77
C PHE A 221 3.36 -4.86 30.94
N LEU A 222 2.82 -3.82 30.29
CA LEU A 222 3.33 -2.45 30.44
C LEU A 222 3.16 -1.93 31.87
N ALA A 223 2.03 -2.23 32.52
CA ALA A 223 1.83 -1.94 33.93
C ALA A 223 2.91 -2.61 34.81
N SER A 224 3.30 -3.84 34.51
CA SER A 224 4.36 -4.54 35.25
C SER A 224 5.72 -3.80 35.22
N GLN A 225 6.02 -3.12 34.11
CA GLN A 225 7.28 -2.39 33.95
C GLN A 225 7.36 -1.16 34.86
N THR A 226 6.23 -0.54 35.25
CA THR A 226 6.23 0.60 36.19
C THR A 226 6.84 0.29 37.55
N THR A 227 6.80 -0.99 37.95
CA THR A 227 7.34 -1.48 39.23
C THR A 227 8.73 -2.12 39.09
N SER A 228 9.21 -2.30 37.86
CA SER A 228 10.46 -2.98 37.52
C SER A 228 11.68 -2.14 37.83
N THR A 229 12.75 -2.78 38.31
CA THR A 229 14.05 -2.13 38.49
C THR A 229 14.77 -1.84 37.17
N LEU A 230 14.38 -2.53 36.09
CA LEU A 230 14.96 -2.41 34.75
C LEU A 230 14.20 -1.42 33.86
N LEU A 231 13.35 -0.60 34.46
CA LEU A 231 12.50 0.36 33.73
C LEU A 231 13.30 1.27 32.79
N LYS A 232 14.51 1.68 33.18
CA LYS A 232 15.39 2.51 32.33
C LYS A 232 15.80 1.78 31.05
N ASP A 233 16.22 0.52 31.17
CA ASP A 233 16.67 -0.28 30.03
C ASP A 233 15.48 -0.61 29.12
N PHE A 234 14.32 -0.90 29.72
CA PHE A 234 13.08 -1.11 28.99
C PHE A 234 12.66 0.14 28.20
N SER A 235 12.68 1.33 28.82
CA SER A 235 12.35 2.58 28.12
C SER A 235 13.31 2.85 26.96
N LEU A 236 14.61 2.57 27.12
CA LEU A 236 15.59 2.70 26.03
C LEU A 236 15.31 1.72 24.88
N ILE A 237 14.96 0.48 25.20
CA ILE A 237 14.57 -0.52 24.19
C ILE A 237 13.30 -0.06 23.46
N LEU A 238 12.33 0.48 24.19
CA LEU A 238 11.07 0.97 23.61
C LEU A 238 11.31 2.14 22.66
N SER A 239 12.14 3.12 23.06
CA SER A 239 12.58 4.22 22.17
C SER A 239 13.34 3.72 20.94
N PHE A 240 14.22 2.72 21.09
CA PHE A 240 14.94 2.12 19.97
C PHE A 240 14.00 1.48 18.94
N PHE A 241 13.06 0.66 19.41
CA PHE A 241 12.09 0.02 18.51
C PHE A 241 11.16 1.04 17.85
N LYS A 242 10.79 2.09 18.57
CA LYS A 242 10.00 3.19 18.02
C LYS A 242 10.72 3.93 16.89
N ALA A 243 11.97 4.33 17.11
CA ALA A 243 12.79 4.94 16.07
C ALA A 243 12.95 4.03 14.84
N LYS A 244 13.16 2.72 15.05
CA LYS A 244 13.21 1.71 13.98
C LYS A 244 11.90 1.63 13.20
N GLN A 245 10.76 1.70 13.89
CA GLN A 245 9.43 1.65 13.28
C GLN A 245 9.15 2.91 12.44
N ASP A 246 9.50 4.10 12.94
CA ASP A 246 9.32 5.36 12.22
C ASP A 246 10.11 5.37 10.90
N VAL A 247 11.34 4.86 10.92
CA VAL A 247 12.15 4.69 9.71
C VAL A 247 11.45 3.74 8.73
N ALA A 248 11.02 2.56 9.17
CA ALA A 248 10.34 1.60 8.31
C ALA A 248 9.03 2.14 7.70
N GLN A 249 8.27 2.93 8.47
CA GLN A 249 7.05 3.56 7.97
C GLN A 249 7.33 4.65 6.93
N SER A 250 8.41 5.41 7.13
CA SER A 250 8.87 6.41 6.15
C SER A 250 9.32 5.76 4.83
N GLU A 251 10.05 4.64 4.90
CA GLU A 251 10.49 3.86 3.75
C GLU A 251 9.30 3.24 3.00
N SER A 252 8.34 2.67 3.73
CA SER A 252 7.09 2.14 3.15
C SER A 252 6.31 3.23 2.40
N SER A 253 6.20 4.42 3.00
CA SER A 253 5.51 5.56 2.39
C SER A 253 6.22 6.05 1.13
N ARG A 254 7.56 6.08 1.14
CA ARG A 254 8.37 6.41 -0.03
C ARG A 254 8.20 5.38 -1.15
N SER A 255 8.29 4.09 -0.83
CA SER A 255 8.12 3.00 -1.79
C SER A 255 6.72 3.00 -2.42
N LYS A 256 5.67 3.32 -1.65
CA LYS A 256 4.31 3.51 -2.20
C LYS A 256 4.24 4.66 -3.22
N ARG A 257 4.92 5.78 -2.97
CA ARG A 257 4.97 6.90 -3.93
C ARG A 257 5.71 6.51 -5.20
N GLU A 258 6.88 5.88 -5.07
CA GLU A 258 7.66 5.39 -6.21
C GLU A 258 6.86 4.39 -7.05
N SER A 259 6.06 3.52 -6.41
CA SER A 259 5.17 2.59 -7.11
C SER A 259 4.05 3.30 -7.88
N LEU A 260 3.46 4.36 -7.33
CA LEU A 260 2.44 5.16 -8.03
C LEU A 260 3.04 5.89 -9.24
N ASP A 261 4.22 6.49 -9.09
CA ASP A 261 4.93 7.17 -10.18
C ASP A 261 5.27 6.20 -11.33
N LEU A 262 5.77 4.99 -10.98
CA LEU A 262 6.01 3.94 -11.97
C LEU A 262 4.72 3.49 -12.68
N GLN A 263 3.62 3.38 -11.96
CA GLN A 263 2.32 3.02 -12.53
C GLN A 263 1.81 4.09 -13.51
N GLU A 264 2.01 5.38 -13.19
CA GLU A 264 1.67 6.48 -14.11
C GLU A 264 2.55 6.45 -15.36
N ASN A 265 3.85 6.24 -15.20
CA ASN A 265 4.78 6.12 -16.33
C ASN A 265 4.46 4.92 -17.22
N TYR A 266 4.08 3.78 -16.63
CA TYR A 266 3.63 2.61 -17.38
C TYR A 266 2.41 2.94 -18.25
N LYS A 267 1.39 3.60 -17.69
CA LYS A 267 0.20 4.03 -18.46
C LYS A 267 0.57 4.98 -19.60
N LYS A 268 1.50 5.92 -19.38
CA LYS A 268 1.98 6.81 -20.45
C LYS A 268 2.64 6.02 -21.57
N LEU A 269 3.53 5.08 -21.24
CA LEU A 269 4.18 4.22 -22.24
C LEU A 269 3.19 3.32 -22.98
N GLU A 270 2.17 2.81 -22.29
CA GLU A 270 1.10 2.01 -22.88
C GLU A 270 0.33 2.83 -23.93
N THR A 271 -0.09 4.06 -23.58
CA THR A 271 -0.76 4.95 -24.54
C THR A 271 0.11 5.32 -25.73
N GLN A 272 1.42 5.55 -25.53
CA GLN A 272 2.36 5.80 -26.63
C GLN A 272 2.51 4.59 -27.54
N THR A 273 2.53 3.39 -26.97
CA THR A 273 2.61 2.13 -27.72
C THR A 273 1.38 1.95 -28.59
N ASP A 274 0.19 2.26 -28.07
CA ASP A 274 -1.06 2.15 -28.84
C ASP A 274 -1.14 3.19 -29.98
N ILE A 275 -0.68 4.41 -29.74
CA ILE A 275 -0.57 5.45 -30.78
C ILE A 275 0.37 4.97 -31.90
N LEU A 276 1.57 4.48 -31.54
CA LEU A 276 2.55 3.99 -32.53
C LEU A 276 2.04 2.78 -33.30
N LYS A 277 1.30 1.87 -32.67
CA LYS A 277 0.63 0.76 -33.37
C LYS A 277 -0.39 1.27 -34.39
N ALA A 278 -1.24 2.22 -34.00
CA ALA A 278 -2.23 2.81 -34.91
C ALA A 278 -1.56 3.53 -36.10
N GLU A 279 -0.45 4.23 -35.87
CA GLU A 279 0.35 4.82 -36.95
C GLU A 279 1.00 3.77 -37.86
N SER A 280 1.50 2.66 -37.29
CA SER A 280 2.02 1.54 -38.08
C SER A 280 0.95 0.98 -39.02
N PHE A 281 -0.25 0.71 -38.50
CA PHE A 281 -1.37 0.22 -39.32
C PHE A 281 -1.72 1.16 -40.48
N LYS A 282 -1.75 2.47 -40.23
CA LYS A 282 -2.00 3.46 -41.30
C LYS A 282 -0.90 3.45 -42.37
N LYS A 283 0.36 3.32 -41.95
CA LYS A 283 1.50 3.23 -42.88
C LYS A 283 1.45 1.93 -43.68
N ASP A 284 1.09 0.82 -43.07
CA ASP A 284 0.94 -0.48 -43.76
C ASP A 284 -0.18 -0.44 -44.79
N GLU A 285 -1.31 0.22 -44.48
CA GLU A 285 -2.41 0.43 -45.43
C GLU A 285 -1.98 1.31 -46.61
N LEU A 286 -1.24 2.39 -46.35
CA LEU A 286 -0.69 3.26 -47.40
C LEU A 286 0.31 2.51 -48.28
N ILE A 287 1.19 1.70 -47.70
CA ILE A 287 2.14 0.85 -48.45
C ILE A 287 1.38 -0.09 -49.37
N LYS A 288 0.28 -0.69 -48.91
CA LYS A 288 -0.56 -1.57 -49.72
C LYS A 288 -1.22 -0.82 -50.87
N GLN A 289 -1.80 0.35 -50.62
CA GLN A 289 -2.40 1.19 -51.66
C GLN A 289 -1.39 1.59 -52.74
N LEU A 290 -0.19 2.03 -52.33
CA LEU A 290 0.88 2.38 -53.27
C LEU A 290 1.38 1.16 -54.04
N ALA A 291 1.44 -0.02 -53.43
CA ALA A 291 1.81 -1.25 -54.12
C ALA A 291 0.79 -1.64 -55.19
N ASP A 292 -0.51 -1.52 -54.88
CA ASP A 292 -1.61 -1.78 -55.83
C ASP A 292 -1.59 -0.76 -56.99
N GLU A 293 -1.31 0.52 -56.70
CA GLU A 293 -1.17 1.57 -57.72
C GLU A 293 0.04 1.30 -58.64
N ILE A 294 1.19 0.90 -58.08
CA ILE A 294 2.37 0.52 -58.86
C ILE A 294 2.05 -0.67 -59.78
N LEU A 295 1.28 -1.66 -59.32
CA LEU A 295 0.86 -2.79 -60.15
C LEU A 295 -0.05 -2.33 -61.29
N SER A 296 -1.07 -1.52 -61.00
CA SER A 296 -1.96 -0.97 -62.03
C SER A 296 -1.22 -0.14 -63.07
N LEU A 297 -0.28 0.70 -62.65
CA LEU A 297 0.53 1.51 -63.57
C LEU A 297 1.44 0.64 -64.45
N LYS A 298 2.00 -0.45 -63.90
CA LYS A 298 2.77 -1.42 -64.69
C LYS A 298 1.90 -2.12 -65.72
N GLU A 299 0.67 -2.51 -65.37
CA GLU A 299 -0.28 -3.12 -66.30
C GLU A 299 -0.65 -2.14 -67.44
N GLN A 300 -1.02 -0.90 -67.10
CA GLN A 300 -1.29 0.15 -68.09
C GLN A 300 -0.09 0.43 -69.00
N GLN A 301 1.12 0.40 -68.45
CA GLN A 301 2.34 0.57 -69.24
C GLN A 301 2.52 -0.57 -70.24
N VAL A 302 2.25 -1.82 -69.83
CA VAL A 302 2.32 -2.99 -70.72
C VAL A 302 1.27 -2.90 -71.83
N GLU A 303 0.03 -2.56 -71.51
CA GLU A 303 -1.04 -2.36 -72.50
C GLU A 303 -0.72 -1.25 -73.49
N SER A 304 -0.21 -0.11 -73.01
CA SER A 304 0.24 1.00 -73.85
C SER A 304 1.36 0.57 -74.80
N HIS A 305 2.36 -0.18 -74.30
CA HIS A 305 3.43 -0.72 -75.14
C HIS A 305 2.90 -1.67 -76.21
N GLN A 306 1.94 -2.54 -75.88
CA GLN A 306 1.31 -3.45 -76.85
C GLN A 306 0.50 -2.69 -77.91
N SER A 307 -0.25 -1.66 -77.50
CA SER A 307 -1.00 -0.79 -78.42
C SER A 307 -0.08 -0.05 -79.39
N ILE A 308 1.02 0.53 -78.89
CA ILE A 308 2.04 1.19 -79.73
C ILE A 308 2.69 0.17 -80.69
N ALA A 309 2.97 -1.04 -80.22
CA ALA A 309 3.53 -2.10 -81.07
C ALA A 309 2.55 -2.50 -82.19
N ALA A 310 1.26 -2.66 -81.86
CA ALA A 310 0.22 -2.95 -82.84
C ALA A 310 0.06 -1.83 -83.88
N GLN A 311 0.04 -0.57 -83.44
CA GLN A 311 0.02 0.59 -84.35
C GLN A 311 1.23 0.61 -85.29
N LYS A 312 2.43 0.30 -84.79
CA LYS A 312 3.63 0.20 -85.63
C LYS A 312 3.52 -0.90 -86.69
N VAL A 313 2.93 -2.06 -86.33
CA VAL A 313 2.70 -3.15 -87.29
C VAL A 313 1.69 -2.74 -88.36
N HIS A 314 0.56 -2.14 -87.97
CA HIS A 314 -0.44 -1.63 -88.93
C HIS A 314 0.16 -0.63 -89.93
N LEU A 315 0.92 0.36 -89.45
CA LEU A 315 1.60 1.33 -90.32
C LEU A 315 2.61 0.66 -91.28
N LYS A 316 3.30 -0.39 -90.83
CA LYS A 316 4.22 -1.15 -91.67
C LYS A 316 3.50 -1.94 -92.76
N ASP A 317 2.34 -2.52 -92.44
CA ASP A 317 1.54 -3.25 -93.43
C ASP A 317 0.95 -2.31 -94.49
N ASP A 318 0.45 -1.14 -94.09
CA ASP A 318 -0.08 -0.15 -95.04
C ASP A 318 1.00 0.39 -95.97
N THR A 319 2.19 0.69 -95.45
CA THR A 319 3.34 1.06 -96.29
C THR A 319 3.81 -0.06 -97.21
N SER A 320 3.73 -1.32 -96.77
CA SER A 320 4.08 -2.47 -97.60
C SER A 320 3.06 -2.71 -98.71
N LYS A 321 1.76 -2.56 -98.42
CA LYS A 321 0.68 -2.59 -99.42
C LYS A 321 0.83 -1.48 -100.46
N ALA A 322 1.12 -0.25 -100.02
CA ALA A 322 1.37 0.86 -100.93
C ALA A 322 2.57 0.58 -101.86
N LYS A 323 3.68 0.08 -101.31
CA LYS A 323 4.85 -0.31 -102.11
C LYS A 323 4.52 -1.40 -103.13
N ALA A 324 3.81 -2.46 -102.72
CA ALA A 324 3.42 -3.53 -103.62
C ALA A 324 2.51 -3.03 -104.75
N LYS A 325 1.53 -2.15 -104.45
CA LYS A 325 0.67 -1.55 -105.47
C LYS A 325 1.47 -0.71 -106.47
N ALA A 326 2.43 0.09 -105.98
CA ALA A 326 3.29 0.91 -106.84
C ALA A 326 4.15 0.05 -107.77
N LEU A 327 4.69 -1.03 -107.24
CA LEU A 327 5.57 -1.93 -107.98
C LEU A 327 4.78 -2.66 -109.08
N ASN A 328 3.61 -3.21 -108.75
CA ASN A 328 2.73 -3.83 -109.75
C ASN A 328 2.31 -2.86 -110.85
N PHE A 329 1.94 -1.62 -110.50
CA PHE A 329 1.60 -0.60 -111.50
C PHE A 329 2.77 -0.31 -112.45
N LEU A 330 3.99 -0.19 -111.92
CA LEU A 330 5.18 0.04 -112.73
C LEU A 330 5.49 -1.15 -113.66
N GLU A 331 5.38 -2.38 -113.16
CA GLU A 331 5.69 -3.60 -113.92
C GLU A 331 4.62 -3.97 -114.96
N GLU A 332 3.34 -3.81 -114.63
CA GLU A 332 2.26 -4.30 -115.49
C GLU A 332 1.75 -3.23 -116.47
N GLU A 333 1.78 -1.95 -116.09
CA GLU A 333 1.14 -0.89 -116.88
C GLU A 333 2.13 0.11 -117.48
N VAL A 334 3.22 0.42 -116.79
CA VAL A 334 4.19 1.43 -117.25
C VAL A 334 5.28 0.81 -118.12
N LEU A 335 5.97 -0.21 -117.62
CA LEU A 335 7.08 -0.88 -118.31
C LEU A 335 6.70 -1.45 -119.68
N PRO A 336 5.58 -2.20 -119.85
CA PRO A 336 5.23 -2.77 -121.14
C PRO A 336 4.88 -1.70 -122.18
N ASN A 337 4.27 -0.60 -121.75
CA ASN A 337 3.96 0.52 -122.65
C ASN A 337 5.21 1.29 -123.07
N LEU A 338 6.17 1.49 -122.15
CA LEU A 338 7.50 2.03 -122.47
C LEU A 338 8.29 1.13 -123.41
N GLU A 339 8.29 -0.19 -123.18
CA GLU A 339 8.93 -1.14 -124.08
C GLU A 339 8.27 -1.14 -125.47
N ASN A 340 6.94 -1.05 -125.55
CA ASN A 340 6.22 -0.98 -126.81
C ASN A 340 6.52 0.33 -127.56
N SER A 341 6.62 1.45 -126.84
CA SER A 341 7.07 2.74 -127.39
C SER A 341 8.50 2.67 -127.89
N TYR A 342 9.41 2.07 -127.12
CA TYR A 342 10.80 1.84 -127.51
C TYR A 342 10.89 0.96 -128.75
N LYS A 343 10.20 -0.20 -128.78
CA LYS A 343 10.11 -1.10 -129.95
C LYS A 343 9.44 -0.45 -131.18
N ALA A 344 8.68 0.63 -131.00
CA ALA A 344 8.11 1.40 -132.12
C ALA A 344 9.11 2.43 -132.69
N LEU A 345 10.01 2.93 -131.85
CA LEU A 345 11.10 3.85 -132.22
C LEU A 345 12.33 3.12 -132.78
N ASP A 346 12.62 1.91 -132.28
CA ASP A 346 13.79 1.08 -132.64
C ASP A 346 13.62 0.30 -133.97
N ARG A 347 12.70 0.74 -134.84
CA ARG A 347 12.47 0.12 -136.17
C ARG A 347 13.24 0.89 -137.24
N GLU A 348 13.67 0.19 -138.30
CA GLU A 348 14.35 0.79 -139.47
C GLU A 348 13.64 2.02 -140.05
N ASN A 349 12.30 2.09 -139.93
CA ASN A 349 11.53 3.33 -140.08
C ASN A 349 10.74 3.60 -138.78
N PRO A 350 11.12 4.62 -137.97
CA PRO A 350 10.53 4.85 -136.67
C PRO A 350 9.07 5.30 -136.74
N LYS A 351 8.19 4.66 -135.97
CA LYS A 351 6.75 5.01 -135.88
C LYS A 351 6.49 6.01 -134.77
N LEU A 352 6.90 7.26 -135.02
CA LEU A 352 6.83 8.36 -134.05
C LEU A 352 5.42 8.60 -133.46
N HIS A 353 4.37 8.51 -134.27
CA HIS A 353 3.00 8.73 -133.81
C HIS A 353 2.51 7.65 -132.82
N VAL A 354 2.95 6.39 -132.98
CA VAL A 354 2.57 5.28 -132.09
C VAL A 354 3.28 5.43 -130.74
N ALA A 355 4.56 5.80 -130.77
CA ALA A 355 5.32 6.04 -129.55
C ALA A 355 4.79 7.23 -128.75
N LEU A 356 4.42 8.34 -129.43
CA LEU A 356 3.81 9.49 -128.77
C LEU A 356 2.46 9.14 -128.14
N HIS A 357 1.57 8.45 -128.86
CA HIS A 357 0.28 8.05 -128.32
C HIS A 357 0.40 7.14 -127.10
N ASN A 358 1.30 6.15 -127.15
CA ASN A 358 1.54 5.26 -126.01
C ASN A 358 2.11 5.99 -124.79
N LEU A 359 2.95 7.01 -125.00
CA LEU A 359 3.47 7.85 -123.93
C LEU A 359 2.39 8.77 -123.35
N ASP A 360 1.52 9.35 -124.16
CA ASP A 360 0.40 10.18 -123.68
C ASP A 360 -0.57 9.36 -122.82
N VAL A 361 -0.94 8.16 -123.28
CA VAL A 361 -1.79 7.22 -122.51
C VAL A 361 -1.13 6.79 -121.20
N MET A 362 0.20 6.59 -121.21
CA MET A 362 0.94 6.26 -120.00
C MET A 362 0.95 7.44 -119.00
N ILE A 363 1.16 8.67 -119.47
CA ILE A 363 1.17 9.86 -118.63
C ILE A 363 -0.19 10.04 -117.94
N GLU A 364 -1.28 9.94 -118.69
CA GLU A 364 -2.64 10.05 -118.15
C GLU A 364 -2.91 9.00 -117.06
N ARG A 365 -2.49 7.76 -117.30
CA ARG A 365 -2.68 6.66 -116.35
C ARG A 365 -1.81 6.79 -115.08
N VAL A 366 -0.59 7.30 -115.22
CA VAL A 366 0.28 7.66 -114.09
C VAL A 366 -0.35 8.78 -113.25
N GLU A 367 -0.95 9.79 -113.87
CA GLU A 367 -1.62 10.89 -113.16
C GLU A 367 -2.85 10.43 -112.38
N GLU A 368 -3.60 9.43 -112.89
CA GLU A 368 -4.71 8.83 -112.17
C GLU A 368 -4.27 8.02 -110.95
N GLU A 369 -3.30 7.12 -111.09
CA GLU A 369 -2.82 6.29 -109.98
C GLU A 369 -2.07 7.11 -108.91
N LEU A 370 -1.40 8.21 -109.30
CA LEU A 370 -0.81 9.15 -108.34
C LEU A 370 -1.85 9.77 -107.39
N LYS A 371 -3.13 9.87 -107.77
CA LYS A 371 -4.19 10.33 -106.86
C LYS A 371 -4.45 9.32 -105.73
N TRP A 372 -4.25 8.02 -105.99
CA TRP A 372 -4.40 6.98 -104.98
C TRP A 372 -3.28 7.02 -103.94
N PHE A 373 -2.02 7.27 -104.37
CA PHE A 373 -0.87 7.40 -103.47
C PHE A 373 -0.85 8.67 -102.61
N ARG A 374 -1.73 9.64 -102.87
CA ARG A 374 -1.86 10.87 -102.07
C ARG A 374 -2.88 10.77 -100.94
N LYS A 375 -3.69 9.71 -100.88
CA LYS A 375 -4.53 9.38 -99.72
C LYS A 375 -3.74 8.50 -98.76
#